data_AF-A0A814ZYQ4-F1
#
_entry.id   AF-A0A814ZYQ4-F1
#
_cell.length_a   1.000
_cell.length_b   1.000
_cell.length_c   1.000
_cell.angle_alpha   90.00
_cell.angle_beta   90.00
_cell.angle_gamma   90.00
#
_symmetry.space_group_name_H-M   'P 1'
#
loop_
_entity.id
_entity.type
_entity.pdbx_description
1 polymer ?
#
loop_
_entity_poly.entity_id
_entity_poly.type
_entity_poly.pdbx_seq_one_letter_code
_entity_poly.pdbx_strand_id
1 'polypeptide(L)'
;MISANASWIFHSNPKLATYHWTSKGCAITDEDGSFSFKNPHRNFVQFSIDKQAHPKRHLIYALISMILCFPTGKVLEHFIMLRNLGNIQGYHRAIEMQTGKVIDHIVKWLKDYAVKNAGTKGFTVGISNGIDSSVVSTLCARTGLPLLAVELPIHHSKPKEKGQSVHIDWLKQNFGNGQVRSLNVNLTDSYKKVKETFTNLQENETTELALANVQSRLRMLSLYYFAQVNGYLVAGTGNKVEDFGIGFFTKYGDGGVDISPIGDLLKSEVRLIARDLGIDRSIIEAAPTDGLFGDMRTDEAQIGATYDELEWAMAHANKDEQSMNERQREVTKIYVQRHRANLHKMKEIPVCRIPKEFKQEKS
;
A
#
# COMPACT_ATOMS: atom_id res chain seq x y z
N MET A 1 -6.00 58.67 3.24
CA MET A 1 -5.73 59.51 4.42
C MET A 1 -5.61 58.55 5.60
N ILE A 2 -4.49 58.29 6.25
CA ILE A 2 -3.25 59.05 6.48
C ILE A 2 -2.08 58.04 6.47
N SER A 3 -0.98 58.47 5.85
CA SER A 3 0.34 57.85 5.83
C SER A 3 1.01 57.84 7.21
N ALA A 4 1.87 56.86 7.46
CA ALA A 4 3.10 57.11 8.20
C ALA A 4 4.21 56.17 7.70
N ASN A 5 5.09 56.73 6.88
CA ASN A 5 6.43 56.22 6.64
C ASN A 5 7.21 56.25 7.95
N ALA A 6 8.04 55.24 8.19
CA ALA A 6 9.26 55.41 8.97
C ALA A 6 10.36 54.53 8.36
N SER A 7 11.47 55.19 8.05
CA SER A 7 12.59 54.70 7.26
C SER A 7 13.84 54.68 8.14
N TRP A 8 14.66 53.64 7.97
CA TRP A 8 16.10 53.50 8.26
C TRP A 8 16.64 53.65 9.69
N ILE A 9 17.54 52.74 10.08
CA ILE A 9 18.99 53.00 10.24
C ILE A 9 19.67 51.64 10.53
N PHE A 10 20.58 51.23 9.65
CA PHE A 10 21.56 50.18 9.96
C PHE A 10 22.60 50.79 10.90
N HIS A 11 22.79 50.21 12.08
CA HIS A 11 24.05 50.30 12.80
C HIS A 11 24.58 48.87 12.97
N SER A 12 25.73 48.64 12.36
CA SER A 12 26.53 47.44 12.45
C SER A 12 26.88 47.14 13.91
N ASN A 13 26.40 46.01 14.44
CA ASN A 13 26.98 45.38 15.63
C ASN A 13 26.82 43.84 15.50
N PRO A 14 27.91 43.06 15.46
CA PRO A 14 27.82 41.63 15.18
C PRO A 14 27.52 40.88 16.48
N LYS A 15 26.23 40.68 16.78
CA LYS A 15 25.65 39.65 17.68
C LYS A 15 24.19 40.03 18.01
N LEU A 16 23.23 39.62 17.19
CA LEU A 16 21.81 39.70 17.56
C LEU A 16 21.04 38.56 16.88
N ALA A 17 20.31 37.79 17.69
CA ALA A 17 19.33 36.82 17.24
C ALA A 17 18.13 37.56 16.63
N THR A 18 17.67 37.11 15.46
CA THR A 18 16.46 37.64 14.81
C THR A 18 15.49 36.51 14.59
N TYR A 19 14.25 36.60 15.09
CA TYR A 19 13.04 36.18 14.35
C TYR A 19 11.76 36.93 14.83
N HIS A 20 10.99 37.43 13.86
CA HIS A 20 9.57 37.82 13.91
C HIS A 20 8.83 36.98 12.83
N TRP A 21 7.56 36.59 12.91
CA TRP A 21 6.36 37.44 12.93
C TRP A 21 5.07 36.70 13.34
N THR A 22 4.02 37.50 13.56
CA THR A 22 2.67 37.24 14.08
C THR A 22 1.76 36.51 13.05
N SER A 23 0.55 35.96 13.34
CA SER A 23 -0.60 36.54 14.07
C SER A 23 -1.27 35.60 15.09
N LYS A 24 -0.50 34.87 15.92
CA LYS A 24 -0.99 34.36 17.23
C LYS A 24 0.09 33.90 18.23
N GLY A 25 1.26 34.54 18.25
CA GLY A 25 2.24 34.36 19.34
C GLY A 25 3.64 34.84 18.95
N CYS A 26 4.38 35.41 19.90
CA CYS A 26 5.78 35.80 19.75
C CYS A 26 6.61 34.97 20.75
N ALA A 27 7.76 34.45 20.30
CA ALA A 27 8.76 33.84 21.17
C ALA A 27 9.92 34.83 21.33
N ILE A 28 10.41 35.00 22.56
CA ILE A 28 11.64 35.75 22.85
C ILE A 28 12.61 34.77 23.51
N THR A 29 13.87 34.84 23.08
CA THR A 29 14.99 34.07 23.63
C THR A 29 15.86 34.98 24.47
N ASP A 30 16.06 34.65 25.75
CA ASP A 30 17.01 35.34 26.61
C ASP A 30 18.42 34.72 26.48
N GLU A 31 19.46 35.47 26.86
CA GLU A 31 20.88 35.11 26.65
C GLU A 31 21.28 33.79 27.36
N ASP A 32 20.52 33.37 28.37
CA ASP A 32 20.74 32.12 29.08
C ASP A 32 20.17 30.88 28.36
N GLY A 33 19.41 31.06 27.28
CA GLY A 33 18.78 29.98 26.50
C GLY A 33 17.38 29.60 27.00
N SER A 34 16.79 30.40 27.89
CA SER A 34 15.39 30.27 28.30
C SER A 34 14.44 30.87 27.24
N PHE A 35 13.25 30.27 27.13
CA PHE A 35 12.20 30.70 26.19
C PHE A 35 10.98 31.12 26.98
N SER A 36 10.41 32.27 26.65
CA SER A 36 9.17 32.76 27.24
C SER A 36 8.13 33.09 26.16
N PHE A 37 6.90 32.62 26.38
CA PHE A 37 5.77 32.81 25.47
C PHE A 37 4.70 33.69 26.12
N LYS A 38 4.21 34.69 25.37
CA LYS A 38 3.12 35.56 25.80
C LYS A 38 1.81 35.15 25.14
N ASN A 39 0.88 34.60 25.92
CA ASN A 39 -0.49 34.33 25.51
C ASN A 39 -1.41 35.45 26.05
N PRO A 40 -2.20 36.16 25.23
CA PRO A 40 -3.03 37.28 25.68
C PRO A 40 -4.20 36.90 26.60
N HIS A 41 -4.47 35.60 26.84
CA HIS A 41 -5.62 35.15 27.64
C HIS A 41 -5.27 34.38 28.94
N ARG A 42 -4.00 34.14 29.28
CA ARG A 42 -3.60 33.55 30.58
C ARG A 42 -2.20 34.00 31.03
N ASN A 43 -1.97 34.00 32.34
CA ASN A 43 -0.71 34.39 32.99
C ASN A 43 0.50 33.58 32.50
N PHE A 44 1.67 34.23 32.57
CA PHE A 44 2.98 33.75 32.12
C PHE A 44 3.30 32.33 32.57
N VAL A 45 3.82 31.51 31.65
CA VAL A 45 4.47 30.24 31.98
C VAL A 45 5.91 30.33 31.50
N GLN A 46 6.84 30.34 32.44
CA GLN A 46 8.28 30.40 32.19
C GLN A 46 8.86 28.99 32.31
N PHE A 47 9.63 28.56 31.31
CA PHE A 47 10.34 27.29 31.34
C PHE A 47 11.84 27.56 31.25
N SER A 48 12.62 26.99 32.17
CA SER A 48 14.08 27.00 32.13
C SER A 48 14.58 25.63 31.69
N ILE A 49 15.54 25.60 30.76
CA ILE A 49 16.12 24.38 30.19
C ILE A 49 17.55 24.25 30.70
N ASP A 50 17.87 23.11 31.32
CA ASP A 50 19.24 22.74 31.66
C ASP A 50 20.00 22.32 30.38
N LYS A 51 21.09 23.02 30.06
CA LYS A 51 21.90 22.83 28.85
C LYS A 51 22.57 21.46 28.75
N GLN A 52 22.57 20.65 29.82
CA GLN A 52 23.19 19.32 29.83
C GLN A 52 22.23 18.15 29.54
N ALA A 53 20.95 18.41 29.26
CA ALA A 53 19.98 17.34 29.03
C ALA A 53 20.07 16.70 27.62
N HIS A 54 19.91 15.37 27.56
CA HIS A 54 19.98 14.54 26.34
C HIS A 54 19.04 15.05 25.21
N PRO A 55 19.45 15.04 23.92
CA PRO A 55 18.69 15.57 22.77
C PRO A 55 17.26 15.04 22.61
N LYS A 56 16.96 13.83 23.11
CA LYS A 56 15.61 13.24 23.10
C LYS A 56 14.61 14.01 23.98
N ARG A 57 15.07 14.75 25.00
CA ARG A 57 14.19 15.55 25.88
C ARG A 57 13.75 16.84 25.19
N HIS A 58 14.59 17.47 24.37
CA HIS A 58 14.24 18.68 23.61
C HIS A 58 13.06 18.45 22.65
N LEU A 59 12.99 17.27 22.02
CA LEU A 59 11.89 16.90 21.12
C LEU A 59 10.56 16.71 21.88
N ILE A 60 10.62 16.10 23.07
CA ILE A 60 9.46 15.90 23.94
C ILE A 60 8.89 17.24 24.42
N TYR A 61 9.75 18.21 24.76
CA TYR A 61 9.30 19.54 25.20
C TYR A 61 8.77 20.43 24.07
N ALA A 62 9.30 20.29 22.84
CA ALA A 62 8.72 20.92 21.65
C ALA A 62 7.31 20.34 21.34
N LEU A 63 7.15 19.03 21.53
CA LEU A 63 5.88 18.32 21.40
C LEU A 63 4.84 18.75 22.44
N ILE A 64 5.23 18.87 23.71
CA ILE A 64 4.36 19.36 24.79
C ILE A 64 3.94 20.82 24.51
N SER A 65 4.84 21.65 23.97
CA SER A 65 4.53 23.04 23.60
C SER A 65 3.55 23.13 22.43
N MET A 66 3.64 22.26 21.42
CA MET A 66 2.66 22.20 20.32
C MET A 66 1.28 21.72 20.80
N ILE A 67 1.22 20.76 21.73
CA ILE A 67 -0.02 20.24 22.30
C ILE A 67 -0.77 21.32 23.11
N LEU A 68 -0.04 22.16 23.86
CA LEU A 68 -0.63 23.21 24.68
C LEU A 68 -1.06 24.45 23.86
N CYS A 69 -0.50 24.67 22.67
CA CYS A 69 -0.81 25.81 21.81
C CYS A 69 -2.01 25.62 20.86
N PHE A 70 -2.47 24.39 20.61
CA PHE A 70 -3.56 24.11 19.66
C PHE A 70 -4.70 23.30 20.31
N PRO A 71 -5.72 23.95 20.87
CA PRO A 71 -6.87 23.27 21.46
C PRO A 71 -7.91 22.97 20.37
N THR A 72 -7.58 22.11 19.41
CA THR A 72 -8.60 21.44 18.57
C THR A 72 -8.09 20.03 18.21
N GLY A 73 -8.99 19.04 18.21
CA GLY A 73 -8.71 17.59 18.23
C GLY A 73 -7.92 16.95 17.08
N LYS A 74 -7.09 17.70 16.34
CA LYS A 74 -6.14 17.20 15.33
C LYS A 74 -4.82 16.67 15.94
N VAL A 75 -4.65 16.79 17.25
CA VAL A 75 -3.44 16.33 17.96
C VAL A 75 -3.37 14.80 18.01
N LEU A 76 -4.50 14.09 18.05
CA LEU A 76 -4.52 12.63 18.11
C LEU A 76 -4.03 11.97 16.80
N GLU A 77 -4.33 12.56 15.64
CA GLU A 77 -3.85 12.07 14.35
C GLU A 77 -2.33 12.25 14.19
N HIS A 78 -1.78 13.36 14.66
CA HIS A 78 -0.33 13.56 14.71
C HIS A 78 0.35 12.67 15.77
N PHE A 79 -0.34 12.35 16.86
CA PHE A 79 0.19 11.46 17.91
C PHE A 79 0.31 10.00 17.43
N ILE A 80 -0.64 9.50 16.63
CA ILE A 80 -0.54 8.18 15.99
C ILE A 80 0.60 8.16 14.97
N MET A 81 0.77 9.24 14.21
CA MET A 81 1.88 9.40 13.26
C MET A 81 3.25 9.35 13.97
N LEU A 82 3.35 9.95 15.16
CA LEU A 82 4.59 10.03 15.94
C LEU A 82 4.86 8.82 16.83
N ARG A 83 3.83 8.09 17.28
CA ARG A 83 4.01 6.83 18.03
C ARG A 83 4.62 5.73 17.15
N ASN A 84 4.32 5.75 15.84
CA ASN A 84 5.00 4.90 14.86
C ASN A 84 6.45 5.35 14.62
N LEU A 85 6.76 6.65 14.67
CA LEU A 85 8.13 7.16 14.49
C LEU A 85 9.10 6.76 15.61
N GLY A 86 8.60 6.41 16.81
CA GLY A 86 9.43 5.99 17.95
C GLY A 86 10.17 4.66 17.75
N ASN A 87 9.67 3.78 16.87
CA ASN A 87 10.28 2.50 16.51
C ASN A 87 10.83 2.47 15.06
N ILE A 88 10.71 3.56 14.31
CA ILE A 88 11.03 3.62 12.88
C ILE A 88 12.11 4.70 12.66
N GLN A 89 13.33 4.45 13.12
CA GLN A 89 14.50 5.16 12.60
C GLN A 89 15.01 4.40 11.37
N GLY A 90 14.51 4.72 10.16
CA GLY A 90 15.23 4.35 8.94
C GLY A 90 14.44 4.22 7.62
N TYR A 91 13.12 4.01 7.64
CA TYR A 91 12.44 3.50 6.44
C TYR A 91 11.51 4.50 5.72
N HIS A 92 10.98 5.52 6.41
CA HIS A 92 10.02 6.44 5.79
C HIS A 92 10.72 7.62 5.10
N ARG A 93 10.91 7.52 3.79
CA ARG A 93 11.08 8.70 2.94
C ARG A 93 9.68 9.30 2.75
N ALA A 94 9.48 10.57 3.08
CA ALA A 94 8.22 11.25 2.75
C ALA A 94 8.13 11.37 1.22
N ILE A 95 7.40 10.45 0.59
CA ILE A 95 7.16 10.47 -0.85
C ILE A 95 6.07 11.52 -1.10
N GLU A 96 6.44 12.63 -1.74
CA GLU A 96 5.47 13.61 -2.25
C GLU A 96 4.95 13.11 -3.60
N MET A 97 4.01 12.15 -3.57
CA MET A 97 3.39 11.60 -4.77
C MET A 97 2.21 12.48 -5.20
N GLN A 98 2.15 12.83 -6.49
CA GLN A 98 0.99 13.48 -7.09
C GLN A 98 -0.11 12.43 -7.36
N THR A 99 -0.75 11.94 -6.29
CA THR A 99 -1.73 10.83 -6.30
C THR A 99 -2.80 10.98 -7.38
N GLY A 100 -3.41 12.17 -7.49
CA GLY A 100 -4.44 12.43 -8.50
C GLY A 100 -3.95 12.21 -9.93
N LYS A 101 -2.72 12.66 -10.26
CA LYS A 101 -2.14 12.42 -11.60
C LYS A 101 -1.85 10.95 -11.85
N VAL A 102 -1.40 10.21 -10.83
CA VAL A 102 -1.16 8.77 -10.92
C VAL A 102 -2.48 8.02 -11.16
N ILE A 103 -3.53 8.38 -10.40
CA ILE A 103 -4.87 7.82 -10.58
C ILE A 103 -5.39 8.07 -12.00
N ASP A 104 -5.35 9.33 -12.46
CA ASP A 104 -5.80 9.69 -13.81
C ASP A 104 -5.01 8.95 -14.89
N HIS A 105 -3.70 8.78 -14.70
CA HIS A 105 -2.84 8.02 -15.59
C HIS A 105 -3.26 6.55 -15.66
N ILE A 106 -3.44 5.88 -14.52
CA ILE A 106 -3.83 4.47 -14.48
C ILE A 106 -5.24 4.28 -15.06
N VAL A 107 -6.20 5.15 -14.72
CA VAL A 107 -7.57 5.09 -15.26
C VAL A 107 -7.57 5.26 -16.78
N LYS A 108 -6.79 6.21 -17.31
CA LYS A 108 -6.64 6.40 -18.75
C LYS A 108 -5.99 5.17 -19.40
N TRP A 109 -4.92 4.63 -18.81
CA TRP A 109 -4.24 3.44 -19.31
C TRP A 109 -5.16 2.22 -19.36
N LEU A 110 -5.92 1.97 -18.28
CA LEU A 110 -6.93 0.91 -18.21
C LEU A 110 -7.95 1.04 -19.36
N LYS A 111 -8.51 2.24 -19.54
CA LYS A 111 -9.52 2.50 -20.56
C LYS A 111 -8.97 2.34 -21.97
N ASP A 112 -7.79 2.89 -22.24
CA ASP A 112 -7.14 2.80 -23.54
C ASP A 112 -6.80 1.33 -23.86
N TYR A 113 -6.23 0.59 -22.91
CA TYR A 113 -5.88 -0.82 -23.12
C TYR A 113 -7.11 -1.67 -23.41
N ALA A 114 -8.18 -1.54 -22.60
CA ALA A 114 -9.42 -2.30 -22.80
C ALA A 114 -10.06 -2.02 -24.17
N VAL A 115 -10.21 -0.74 -24.54
CA VAL A 115 -10.96 -0.34 -25.73
C VAL A 115 -10.13 -0.45 -27.01
N LYS A 116 -8.87 0.01 -27.00
CA LYS A 116 -8.06 0.17 -28.22
C LYS A 116 -7.18 -1.04 -28.49
N ASN A 117 -6.62 -1.67 -27.45
CA ASN A 117 -5.66 -2.76 -27.62
C ASN A 117 -6.35 -4.12 -27.58
N ALA A 118 -7.17 -4.36 -26.55
CA ALA A 118 -7.80 -5.65 -26.32
C ALA A 118 -9.18 -5.78 -26.99
N GLY A 119 -9.87 -4.67 -27.25
CA GLY A 119 -11.24 -4.69 -27.81
C GLY A 119 -12.28 -5.28 -26.85
N THR A 120 -12.07 -5.16 -25.54
CA THR A 120 -12.94 -5.72 -24.49
C THR A 120 -13.96 -4.71 -23.99
N LYS A 121 -14.98 -5.22 -23.29
CA LYS A 121 -16.14 -4.43 -22.86
C LYS A 121 -16.02 -3.88 -21.45
N GLY A 122 -15.04 -4.30 -20.65
CA GLY A 122 -14.98 -3.97 -19.23
C GLY A 122 -14.00 -4.85 -18.46
N PHE A 123 -14.17 -4.88 -17.14
CA PHE A 123 -13.27 -5.54 -16.20
C PHE A 123 -13.99 -6.50 -15.26
N THR A 124 -13.33 -7.61 -14.93
CA THR A 124 -13.68 -8.49 -13.81
C THR A 124 -12.58 -8.39 -12.76
N VAL A 125 -12.96 -8.17 -11.50
CA VAL A 125 -12.02 -8.04 -10.38
C VAL A 125 -12.46 -8.91 -9.21
N GLY A 126 -11.54 -9.71 -8.66
CA GLY A 126 -11.77 -10.44 -7.43
C GLY A 126 -11.69 -9.51 -6.22
N ILE A 127 -12.72 -9.50 -5.36
CA ILE A 127 -12.77 -8.66 -4.15
C ILE A 127 -12.40 -9.51 -2.94
N SER A 128 -11.22 -9.27 -2.37
CA SER A 128 -10.74 -9.92 -1.14
C SER A 128 -11.11 -9.17 0.13
N ASN A 129 -11.65 -7.94 0.00
CA ASN A 129 -11.77 -6.94 1.07
C ASN A 129 -10.42 -6.39 1.59
N GLY A 130 -9.31 -6.70 0.90
CA GLY A 130 -8.02 -6.06 1.12
C GLY A 130 -7.84 -4.79 0.28
N ILE A 131 -6.92 -3.93 0.71
CA ILE A 131 -6.66 -2.61 0.10
C ILE A 131 -6.37 -2.66 -1.40
N ASP A 132 -5.61 -3.65 -1.88
CA ASP A 132 -5.18 -3.68 -3.28
C ASP A 132 -6.35 -3.96 -4.22
N SER A 133 -7.21 -4.94 -3.87
CA SER A 133 -8.45 -5.23 -4.61
C SER A 133 -9.41 -4.04 -4.58
N SER A 134 -9.45 -3.30 -3.46
CA SER A 134 -10.29 -2.11 -3.33
C SER A 134 -9.81 -0.97 -4.23
N VAL A 135 -8.50 -0.73 -4.31
CA VAL A 135 -7.90 0.25 -5.20
C VAL A 135 -8.15 -0.12 -6.66
N VAL A 136 -7.83 -1.35 -7.07
CA VAL A 136 -7.96 -1.78 -8.46
C VAL A 136 -9.40 -1.74 -8.95
N SER A 137 -10.36 -2.25 -8.17
CA SER A 137 -11.78 -2.19 -8.53
C SER A 137 -12.28 -0.76 -8.65
N THR A 138 -11.83 0.16 -7.78
CA THR A 138 -12.18 1.58 -7.85
C THR A 138 -11.59 2.25 -9.09
N LEU A 139 -10.32 1.96 -9.43
CA LEU A 139 -9.68 2.45 -10.64
C LEU A 139 -10.39 1.94 -11.91
N CYS A 140 -10.78 0.65 -11.93
CA CYS A 140 -11.57 0.08 -13.01
C CYS A 140 -12.93 0.79 -13.14
N ALA A 141 -13.62 1.05 -12.03
CA ALA A 141 -14.89 1.80 -12.03
C ALA A 141 -14.70 3.25 -12.52
N ARG A 142 -13.59 3.93 -12.20
CA ARG A 142 -13.33 5.30 -12.70
C ARG A 142 -13.15 5.38 -14.22
N THR A 143 -12.90 4.28 -14.92
CA THR A 143 -12.80 4.29 -16.40
C THR A 143 -14.14 4.61 -17.09
N GLY A 144 -15.26 4.40 -16.39
CA GLY A 144 -16.61 4.42 -16.94
C GLY A 144 -17.00 3.13 -17.69
N LEU A 145 -16.11 2.13 -17.76
CA LEU A 145 -16.43 0.83 -18.36
C LEU A 145 -17.12 -0.09 -17.35
N PRO A 146 -17.96 -1.03 -17.82
CA PRO A 146 -18.55 -2.07 -16.99
C PRO A 146 -17.54 -2.78 -16.09
N LEU A 147 -17.90 -2.93 -14.81
CA LEU A 147 -17.12 -3.64 -13.80
C LEU A 147 -17.96 -4.78 -13.21
N LEU A 148 -17.39 -5.97 -13.17
CA LEU A 148 -17.91 -7.11 -12.41
C LEU A 148 -16.99 -7.39 -11.20
N ALA A 149 -17.48 -7.04 -10.02
CA ALA A 149 -16.82 -7.31 -8.74
C ALA A 149 -17.23 -8.69 -8.21
N VAL A 150 -16.29 -9.62 -8.03
CA VAL A 150 -16.60 -11.01 -7.65
C VAL A 150 -15.98 -11.36 -6.30
N GLU A 151 -16.80 -11.69 -5.32
CA GLU A 151 -16.35 -12.30 -4.06
C GLU A 151 -16.27 -13.82 -4.22
N LEU A 152 -15.14 -14.42 -3.81
CA LEU A 152 -14.85 -15.84 -4.02
C LEU A 152 -14.45 -16.56 -2.71
N PRO A 153 -15.36 -16.61 -1.71
CA PRO A 153 -15.06 -17.22 -0.42
C PRO A 153 -14.84 -18.73 -0.52
N ILE A 154 -13.87 -19.23 0.26
CA ILE A 154 -13.59 -20.65 0.48
C ILE A 154 -13.39 -20.86 1.98
N HIS A 155 -14.07 -21.84 2.60
CA HIS A 155 -13.94 -22.20 4.01
C HIS A 155 -14.28 -21.14 5.06
N HIS A 156 -14.98 -20.06 4.70
CA HIS A 156 -15.54 -19.17 5.71
C HIS A 156 -16.68 -19.90 6.45
N SER A 157 -16.37 -20.41 7.64
CA SER A 157 -17.23 -21.23 8.53
C SER A 157 -18.53 -20.54 8.95
N LYS A 158 -18.68 -19.26 8.61
CA LYS A 158 -19.94 -18.55 8.62
C LYS A 158 -20.00 -17.75 7.32
N PRO A 159 -21.14 -17.75 6.59
CA PRO A 159 -21.47 -16.57 5.80
C PRO A 159 -21.30 -15.39 6.76
N LYS A 160 -20.58 -14.33 6.39
CA LYS A 160 -20.91 -13.03 7.00
C LYS A 160 -22.42 -12.92 6.82
N GLU A 161 -23.16 -12.97 7.93
CA GLU A 161 -24.62 -12.95 7.92
C GLU A 161 -25.04 -11.76 7.06
N LYS A 162 -25.50 -12.02 5.84
CA LYS A 162 -26.17 -11.06 4.94
C LYS A 162 -25.53 -9.66 4.79
N GLY A 163 -24.23 -9.51 4.94
CA GLY A 163 -23.52 -8.27 4.63
C GLY A 163 -22.72 -8.44 3.35
N GLN A 164 -23.15 -7.79 2.26
CA GLN A 164 -22.28 -7.57 1.09
C GLN A 164 -20.96 -6.94 1.56
N SER A 165 -19.86 -7.19 0.84
CA SER A 165 -18.60 -6.49 1.08
C SER A 165 -18.86 -4.98 1.21
N VAL A 166 -18.40 -4.38 2.32
CA VAL A 166 -18.47 -2.91 2.55
C VAL A 166 -17.91 -2.16 1.35
N HIS A 167 -16.86 -2.69 0.72
CA HIS A 167 -16.27 -2.11 -0.47
C HIS A 167 -17.17 -2.22 -1.71
N ILE A 168 -17.85 -3.35 -1.91
CA ILE A 168 -18.79 -3.52 -3.02
C ILE A 168 -19.98 -2.55 -2.88
N ASP A 169 -20.52 -2.41 -1.68
CA ASP A 169 -21.59 -1.47 -1.41
C ASP A 169 -21.12 -0.04 -1.67
N TRP A 170 -19.93 0.32 -1.21
CA TRP A 170 -19.30 1.60 -1.49
C TRP A 170 -19.09 1.83 -3.00
N LEU A 171 -18.60 0.85 -3.76
CA LEU A 171 -18.43 0.94 -5.22
C LEU A 171 -19.78 1.19 -5.91
N LYS A 172 -20.82 0.44 -5.54
CA LYS A 172 -22.16 0.62 -6.11
C LYS A 172 -22.74 1.98 -5.76
N GLN A 173 -22.48 2.52 -4.58
CA GLN A 173 -22.97 3.85 -4.21
C GLN A 173 -22.25 4.96 -4.99
N ASN A 174 -20.93 4.84 -5.19
CA ASN A 174 -20.12 5.86 -5.86
C ASN A 174 -20.14 5.79 -7.40
N PHE A 175 -20.46 4.63 -7.97
CA PHE A 175 -20.41 4.37 -9.42
C PHE A 175 -21.72 3.73 -9.96
N GLY A 176 -22.83 3.91 -9.24
CA GLY A 176 -24.05 3.09 -9.29
C GLY A 176 -24.97 3.11 -10.51
N ASN A 177 -24.61 3.73 -11.64
CA ASN A 177 -25.50 3.83 -12.80
C ASN A 177 -25.49 2.56 -13.69
N GLY A 178 -25.59 1.38 -13.08
CA GLY A 178 -25.55 0.09 -13.78
C GLY A 178 -24.16 -0.35 -14.27
N GLN A 179 -23.14 0.47 -14.01
CA GLN A 179 -21.76 0.19 -14.40
C GLN A 179 -21.13 -0.92 -13.53
N VAL A 180 -21.39 -0.91 -12.23
CA VAL A 180 -20.84 -1.89 -11.27
C VAL A 180 -21.86 -2.97 -10.98
N ARG A 181 -21.55 -4.21 -11.37
CA ARG A 181 -22.25 -5.42 -10.96
C ARG A 181 -21.40 -6.19 -9.95
N SER A 182 -22.03 -6.98 -9.10
CA SER A 182 -21.33 -7.84 -8.17
C SER A 182 -21.88 -9.26 -8.14
N LEU A 183 -21.02 -10.23 -7.85
CA LEU A 183 -21.37 -11.63 -7.62
C LEU A 183 -20.68 -12.13 -6.35
N ASN A 184 -21.36 -12.99 -5.60
CA ASN A 184 -20.76 -13.76 -4.52
C ASN A 184 -20.83 -15.24 -4.89
N VAL A 185 -19.68 -15.87 -5.06
CA VAL A 185 -19.57 -17.24 -5.56
C VAL A 185 -18.79 -18.05 -4.54
N ASN A 186 -19.52 -18.80 -3.71
CA ASN A 186 -18.91 -19.66 -2.71
C ASN A 186 -18.28 -20.89 -3.39
N LEU A 187 -16.97 -21.01 -3.28
CA LEU A 187 -16.18 -22.07 -3.91
C LEU A 187 -15.83 -23.22 -2.96
N THR A 188 -16.37 -23.22 -1.73
CA THR A 188 -16.02 -24.19 -0.68
C THR A 188 -16.26 -25.64 -1.12
N ASP A 189 -17.41 -25.94 -1.71
CA ASP A 189 -17.72 -27.32 -2.09
C ASP A 189 -16.95 -27.76 -3.34
N SER A 190 -16.74 -26.84 -4.30
CA SER A 190 -15.85 -27.08 -5.44
C SER A 190 -14.43 -27.39 -4.97
N TYR A 191 -13.90 -26.62 -4.02
CA TYR A 191 -12.58 -26.86 -3.45
C TYR A 191 -12.50 -28.20 -2.72
N LYS A 192 -13.49 -28.55 -1.89
CA LYS A 192 -13.54 -29.86 -1.21
C LYS A 192 -13.48 -31.01 -2.22
N LYS A 193 -14.26 -30.92 -3.31
CA LYS A 193 -14.27 -31.94 -4.36
C LYS A 193 -12.94 -32.04 -5.09
N VAL A 194 -12.30 -30.91 -5.40
CA VAL A 194 -10.94 -30.91 -5.97
C VAL A 194 -9.95 -31.53 -5.00
N LYS A 195 -9.99 -31.17 -3.72
CA LYS A 195 -9.11 -31.72 -2.68
C LYS A 195 -9.25 -33.25 -2.56
N GLU A 196 -10.47 -33.79 -2.64
CA GLU A 196 -10.73 -35.24 -2.62
C GLU A 196 -10.10 -35.99 -3.80
N THR A 197 -9.80 -35.32 -4.92
CA THR A 197 -9.15 -35.98 -6.09
C THR A 197 -7.66 -36.23 -5.88
N PHE A 198 -7.02 -35.54 -4.94
CA PHE A 198 -5.61 -35.72 -4.65
C PHE A 198 -5.41 -36.89 -3.67
N THR A 199 -4.87 -38.01 -4.16
CA THR A 199 -4.56 -39.20 -3.35
C THR A 199 -3.16 -39.12 -2.75
N ASN A 200 -2.90 -39.90 -1.68
CA ASN A 200 -1.59 -40.03 -1.03
C ASN A 200 -0.97 -38.72 -0.51
N LEU A 201 -1.81 -37.79 -0.08
CA LEU A 201 -1.36 -36.55 0.54
C LEU A 201 -0.70 -36.85 1.90
N GLN A 202 0.58 -36.51 2.05
CA GLN A 202 1.19 -36.43 3.37
C GLN A 202 0.77 -35.12 4.04
N GLU A 203 0.37 -35.18 5.30
CA GLU A 203 0.07 -33.99 6.10
C GLU A 203 1.38 -33.32 6.52
N ASN A 204 1.78 -32.29 5.76
CA ASN A 204 2.96 -31.47 6.03
C ASN A 204 2.78 -30.06 5.44
N GLU A 205 3.66 -29.14 5.80
CA GLU A 205 3.61 -27.73 5.36
C GLU A 205 3.62 -27.57 3.83
N THR A 206 4.29 -28.46 3.10
CA THR A 206 4.34 -28.41 1.63
C THR A 206 2.98 -28.73 1.03
N THR A 207 2.30 -29.75 1.55
CA THR A 207 0.94 -30.10 1.12
C THR A 207 -0.06 -29.01 1.51
N GLU A 208 0.06 -28.41 2.70
CA GLU A 208 -0.79 -27.29 3.11
C GLU A 208 -0.63 -26.09 2.17
N LEU A 209 0.61 -25.71 1.85
CA LEU A 209 0.89 -24.64 0.90
C LEU A 209 0.37 -24.99 -0.51
N ALA A 210 0.52 -26.24 -0.96
CA ALA A 210 -0.02 -26.68 -2.25
C ALA A 210 -1.55 -26.53 -2.30
N LEU A 211 -2.24 -26.92 -1.23
CA LEU A 211 -3.69 -26.79 -1.09
C LEU A 211 -4.15 -25.32 -0.99
N ALA A 212 -3.42 -24.47 -0.26
CA ALA A 212 -3.61 -23.02 -0.26
C ALA A 212 -3.52 -22.43 -1.67
N ASN A 213 -2.49 -22.83 -2.44
CA ASN A 213 -2.37 -22.42 -3.84
C ASN A 213 -3.52 -22.93 -4.73
N VAL A 214 -4.07 -24.13 -4.48
CA VAL A 214 -5.26 -24.62 -5.21
C VAL A 214 -6.46 -23.70 -5.00
N GLN A 215 -6.65 -23.15 -3.80
CA GLN A 215 -7.70 -22.15 -3.55
C GLN A 215 -7.52 -20.92 -4.44
N SER A 216 -6.31 -20.36 -4.49
CA SER A 216 -5.99 -19.21 -5.35
C SER A 216 -6.25 -19.51 -6.84
N ARG A 217 -5.86 -20.70 -7.32
CA ARG A 217 -6.12 -21.14 -8.72
C ARG A 217 -7.60 -21.32 -9.02
N LEU A 218 -8.41 -21.79 -8.07
CA LEU A 218 -9.85 -21.93 -8.24
C LEU A 218 -10.55 -20.57 -8.34
N ARG A 219 -10.07 -19.58 -7.57
CA ARG A 219 -10.52 -18.19 -7.68
C ARG A 219 -10.21 -17.62 -9.06
N MET A 220 -8.97 -17.78 -9.53
CA MET A 220 -8.55 -17.37 -10.88
C MET A 220 -9.44 -17.99 -11.96
N LEU A 221 -9.67 -19.31 -11.91
CA LEU A 221 -10.54 -20.03 -12.85
C LEU A 221 -11.93 -19.39 -12.92
N SER A 222 -12.51 -19.08 -11.76
CA SER A 222 -13.84 -18.47 -11.68
C SER A 222 -13.85 -17.04 -12.24
N LEU A 223 -12.83 -16.23 -11.96
CA LEU A 223 -12.70 -14.88 -12.54
C LEU A 223 -12.65 -14.93 -14.07
N TYR A 224 -11.86 -15.84 -14.64
CA TYR A 224 -11.78 -16.01 -16.09
C TYR A 224 -13.08 -16.52 -16.72
N TYR A 225 -13.79 -17.44 -16.06
CA TYR A 225 -15.12 -17.85 -16.52
C TYR A 225 -16.06 -16.65 -16.67
N PHE A 226 -16.17 -15.82 -15.63
CA PHE A 226 -17.03 -14.65 -15.69
C PHE A 226 -16.51 -13.58 -16.65
N ALA A 227 -15.20 -13.34 -16.70
CA ALA A 227 -14.61 -12.41 -17.65
C ALA A 227 -14.92 -12.81 -19.10
N GLN A 228 -14.74 -14.08 -19.45
CA GLN A 228 -15.00 -14.58 -20.80
C GLN A 228 -16.47 -14.48 -21.19
N VAL A 229 -17.39 -14.86 -20.30
CA VAL A 229 -18.85 -14.75 -20.55
C VAL A 229 -19.26 -13.30 -20.83
N ASN A 230 -18.60 -12.33 -20.21
CA ASN A 230 -18.92 -10.91 -20.35
C ASN A 230 -18.07 -10.17 -21.41
N GLY A 231 -17.02 -10.81 -21.94
CA GLY A 231 -16.03 -10.16 -22.80
C GLY A 231 -15.21 -9.09 -22.07
N TYR A 232 -14.84 -9.35 -20.81
CA TYR A 232 -14.07 -8.46 -19.93
C TYR A 232 -12.64 -8.95 -19.76
N LEU A 233 -11.77 -8.06 -19.27
CA LEU A 233 -10.41 -8.40 -18.81
C LEU A 233 -10.41 -8.71 -17.31
N VAL A 234 -9.61 -9.69 -16.89
CA VAL A 234 -9.31 -9.91 -15.48
C VAL A 234 -8.22 -8.92 -15.04
N ALA A 235 -8.57 -7.97 -14.16
CA ALA A 235 -7.61 -7.02 -13.64
C ALA A 235 -6.97 -7.53 -12.34
N GLY A 236 -5.64 -7.65 -12.34
CA GLY A 236 -4.85 -8.12 -11.21
C GLY A 236 -4.67 -7.09 -10.12
N THR A 237 -4.54 -7.58 -8.89
CA THR A 237 -4.49 -6.77 -7.68
C THR A 237 -3.14 -6.81 -6.99
N GLY A 238 -2.15 -7.50 -7.52
CA GLY A 238 -0.81 -7.51 -6.94
C GLY A 238 -0.09 -6.18 -7.15
N ASN A 239 0.55 -5.69 -6.09
CA ASN A 239 1.39 -4.49 -6.14
C ASN A 239 2.84 -4.84 -6.46
N LYS A 240 3.69 -3.82 -6.61
CA LYS A 240 5.09 -3.98 -7.02
C LYS A 240 5.90 -4.83 -6.08
N VAL A 241 5.67 -4.71 -4.77
CA VAL A 241 6.47 -5.41 -3.75
C VAL A 241 6.14 -6.90 -3.77
N GLU A 242 4.86 -7.25 -3.82
CA GLU A 242 4.36 -8.62 -3.82
C GLU A 242 4.70 -9.33 -5.15
N ASP A 243 4.21 -8.81 -6.26
CA ASP A 243 4.27 -9.51 -7.55
C ASP A 243 5.65 -9.44 -8.18
N PHE A 244 6.25 -8.25 -8.21
CA PHE A 244 7.48 -8.00 -8.98
C PHE A 244 8.72 -7.81 -8.10
N GLY A 245 8.53 -7.68 -6.79
CA GLY A 245 9.57 -7.58 -5.78
C GLY A 245 9.99 -8.95 -5.28
N ILE A 246 9.15 -9.62 -4.50
CA ILE A 246 9.48 -10.92 -3.88
C ILE A 246 8.76 -12.12 -4.48
N GLY A 247 7.77 -11.91 -5.35
CA GLY A 247 7.00 -12.97 -6.01
C GLY A 247 6.07 -13.69 -5.06
N PHE A 248 5.50 -12.94 -4.12
CA PHE A 248 4.56 -13.39 -3.10
C PHE A 248 3.14 -13.43 -3.66
N PHE A 249 2.94 -14.33 -4.62
CA PHE A 249 1.66 -14.62 -5.24
C PHE A 249 1.64 -16.07 -5.73
N THR A 250 0.45 -16.59 -5.98
CA THR A 250 0.29 -17.91 -6.59
C THR A 250 0.42 -17.80 -8.10
N LYS A 251 1.41 -18.48 -8.69
CA LYS A 251 1.53 -18.57 -10.15
C LYS A 251 0.30 -19.30 -10.72
N TYR A 252 -0.37 -18.64 -11.67
CA TYR A 252 -1.67 -19.05 -12.22
C TYR A 252 -2.81 -19.12 -11.20
N GLY A 253 -2.67 -18.41 -10.07
CA GLY A 253 -3.76 -18.08 -9.15
C GLY A 253 -4.04 -16.58 -9.25
N ASP A 254 -3.83 -15.86 -8.16
CA ASP A 254 -3.91 -14.40 -8.06
C ASP A 254 -2.96 -13.66 -9.04
N GLY A 255 -1.83 -14.26 -9.43
CA GLY A 255 -0.98 -13.73 -10.50
C GLY A 255 -1.36 -14.17 -11.91
N GLY A 256 -2.42 -14.96 -12.09
CA GLY A 256 -2.98 -15.28 -13.40
C GLY A 256 -4.00 -14.23 -13.80
N VAL A 257 -3.56 -13.18 -14.50
CA VAL A 257 -4.35 -11.99 -14.82
C VAL A 257 -4.01 -11.47 -16.22
N ASP A 258 -4.90 -10.68 -16.82
CA ASP A 258 -4.65 -10.10 -18.13
C ASP A 258 -3.82 -8.80 -18.04
N ILE A 259 -4.00 -8.05 -16.96
CA ILE A 259 -3.36 -6.75 -16.71
C ILE A 259 -3.10 -6.52 -15.22
N SER A 260 -2.05 -5.76 -14.87
CA SER A 260 -1.69 -5.41 -13.47
C SER A 260 -1.63 -3.89 -13.27
N PRO A 261 -2.77 -3.22 -13.00
CA PRO A 261 -2.88 -1.76 -13.01
C PRO A 261 -2.08 -1.04 -11.93
N ILE A 262 -1.77 -1.74 -10.83
CA ILE A 262 -0.99 -1.24 -9.69
C ILE A 262 0.35 -1.99 -9.52
N GLY A 263 0.75 -2.79 -10.50
CA GLY A 263 1.96 -3.59 -10.44
C GLY A 263 3.26 -2.78 -10.37
N ASP A 264 3.21 -1.49 -10.70
CA ASP A 264 4.36 -0.57 -10.59
C ASP A 264 4.33 0.29 -9.32
N LEU A 265 3.33 0.11 -8.45
CA LEU A 265 3.18 0.86 -7.20
C LEU A 265 3.68 0.07 -6.01
N LEU A 266 4.45 0.72 -5.14
CA LEU A 266 4.81 0.19 -3.82
C LEU A 266 3.58 0.10 -2.92
N LYS A 267 3.64 -0.71 -1.84
CA LYS A 267 2.52 -0.85 -0.89
C LYS A 267 2.20 0.48 -0.23
N SER A 268 3.23 1.27 0.09
CA SER A 268 3.11 2.63 0.60
C SER A 268 2.35 3.57 -0.35
N GLU A 269 2.61 3.47 -1.65
CA GLU A 269 1.94 4.25 -2.70
C GLU A 269 0.48 3.80 -2.91
N VAL A 270 0.21 2.50 -2.85
CA VAL A 270 -1.16 1.95 -2.87
C VAL A 270 -1.98 2.52 -1.70
N ARG A 271 -1.39 2.62 -0.50
CA ARG A 271 -2.05 3.25 0.66
C ARG A 271 -2.36 4.73 0.45
N LEU A 272 -1.48 5.48 -0.21
CA LEU A 272 -1.73 6.88 -0.55
C LEU A 272 -2.86 7.03 -1.57
N ILE A 273 -2.86 6.21 -2.63
CA ILE A 273 -3.93 6.19 -3.63
C ILE A 273 -5.26 5.81 -2.99
N ALA A 274 -5.29 4.80 -2.12
CA ALA A 274 -6.52 4.38 -1.45
C ALA A 274 -7.19 5.51 -0.67
N ARG A 275 -6.39 6.33 0.03
CA ARG A 275 -6.87 7.52 0.74
C ARG A 275 -7.45 8.57 -0.20
N ASP A 276 -6.75 8.86 -1.30
CA ASP A 276 -7.18 9.85 -2.30
C ASP A 276 -8.41 9.40 -3.11
N LEU A 277 -8.58 8.08 -3.26
CA LEU A 277 -9.78 7.47 -3.84
C LEU A 277 -10.99 7.50 -2.88
N GLY A 278 -10.79 7.79 -1.60
CA GLY A 278 -11.86 7.80 -0.59
C GLY A 278 -12.28 6.41 -0.14
N ILE A 279 -11.39 5.41 -0.25
CA ILE A 279 -11.66 4.04 0.20
C ILE A 279 -11.82 4.03 1.73
N ASP A 280 -12.72 3.17 2.23
CA ASP A 280 -13.04 3.08 3.64
C ASP A 280 -11.79 2.85 4.52
N ARG A 281 -11.71 3.62 5.60
CA ARG A 281 -10.55 3.62 6.50
C ARG A 281 -10.29 2.24 7.12
N SER A 282 -11.33 1.47 7.42
CA SER A 282 -11.18 0.12 7.98
C SER A 282 -10.49 -0.84 7.02
N ILE A 283 -10.62 -0.64 5.70
CA ILE A 283 -9.91 -1.43 4.67
C ILE A 283 -8.44 -0.98 4.59
N ILE A 284 -8.18 0.32 4.68
CA ILE A 284 -6.83 0.89 4.60
C ILE A 284 -5.98 0.48 5.82
N GLU A 285 -6.57 0.43 7.01
CA GLU A 285 -5.90 0.12 8.27
C GLU A 285 -5.90 -1.37 8.63
N ALA A 286 -6.60 -2.22 7.86
CA ALA A 286 -6.61 -3.66 8.09
C ALA A 286 -5.20 -4.27 7.90
N ALA A 287 -4.89 -5.26 8.72
CA ALA A 287 -3.64 -6.02 8.59
C ALA A 287 -3.66 -6.82 7.27
N PRO A 288 -2.57 -6.81 6.47
CA PRO A 288 -2.47 -7.60 5.24
C PRO A 288 -2.52 -9.11 5.51
N THR A 289 -3.41 -9.81 4.80
CA THR A 289 -3.54 -11.27 4.83
C THR A 289 -3.86 -11.82 3.44
N ASP A 290 -3.30 -12.99 3.11
CA ASP A 290 -3.58 -13.71 1.86
C ASP A 290 -4.95 -14.44 1.83
N GLY A 291 -5.55 -14.65 3.00
CA GLY A 291 -6.84 -15.35 3.15
C GLY A 291 -6.83 -16.78 2.60
N LEU A 292 -5.67 -17.44 2.60
CA LEU A 292 -5.51 -18.82 2.13
C LEU A 292 -5.38 -19.83 3.27
N PHE A 293 -4.84 -19.40 4.40
CA PHE A 293 -4.68 -20.22 5.59
C PHE A 293 -5.87 -20.04 6.54
N GLY A 294 -6.23 -21.10 7.26
CA GLY A 294 -7.32 -21.10 8.23
C GLY A 294 -6.98 -20.43 9.56
N ASP A 295 -5.76 -19.91 9.71
CA ASP A 295 -5.29 -19.18 10.89
C ASP A 295 -5.20 -17.67 10.61
N MET A 296 -4.74 -16.90 11.61
CA MET A 296 -4.69 -15.43 11.57
C MET A 296 -3.32 -14.89 11.15
N ARG A 297 -2.51 -15.68 10.42
CA ARG A 297 -1.16 -15.24 10.04
C ARG A 297 -1.23 -14.08 9.03
N THR A 298 -0.37 -13.09 9.22
CA THR A 298 -0.23 -11.94 8.28
C THR A 298 0.80 -12.24 7.21
N ASP A 299 0.74 -11.52 6.09
CA ASP A 299 1.73 -11.64 5.02
C ASP A 299 3.13 -11.34 5.54
N GLU A 300 3.29 -10.28 6.33
CA GLU A 300 4.58 -9.85 6.89
C GLU A 300 5.18 -10.92 7.82
N ALA A 301 4.34 -11.62 8.60
CA ALA A 301 4.78 -12.74 9.42
C ALA A 301 5.23 -13.94 8.58
N GLN A 302 4.52 -14.24 7.48
CA GLN A 302 4.94 -15.28 6.54
C GLN A 302 6.22 -14.91 5.77
N ILE A 303 6.44 -13.62 5.54
CA ILE A 303 7.61 -13.12 4.82
C ILE A 303 8.83 -13.03 5.74
N GLY A 304 8.63 -12.68 7.00
CA GLY A 304 9.69 -12.37 7.97
C GLY A 304 10.17 -10.91 7.90
N ALA A 305 9.47 -10.06 7.13
CA ALA A 305 9.78 -8.65 6.95
C ALA A 305 8.50 -7.85 6.68
N THR A 306 8.48 -6.59 7.12
CA THR A 306 7.37 -5.68 6.83
C THR A 306 7.42 -5.17 5.39
N TYR A 307 6.30 -4.68 4.87
CA TYR A 307 6.28 -4.07 3.54
C TYR A 307 7.23 -2.88 3.43
N ASP A 308 7.34 -2.05 4.46
CA ASP A 308 8.26 -0.90 4.44
C ASP A 308 9.73 -1.35 4.43
N GLU A 309 10.04 -2.45 5.13
CA GLU A 309 11.36 -3.09 5.10
C GLU A 309 11.69 -3.66 3.70
N LEU A 310 10.73 -4.33 3.07
CA LEU A 310 10.87 -4.88 1.72
C LEU A 310 11.02 -3.80 0.65
N GLU A 311 10.26 -2.71 0.74
CA GLU A 311 10.37 -1.56 -0.17
C GLU A 311 11.77 -0.94 -0.10
N TRP A 312 12.30 -0.77 1.11
CA TRP A 312 13.66 -0.29 1.29
C TRP A 312 14.70 -1.29 0.77
N ALA A 313 14.56 -2.58 1.08
CA ALA A 313 15.47 -3.60 0.60
C ALA A 313 15.48 -3.65 -0.94
N MET A 314 14.31 -3.58 -1.57
CA MET A 314 14.17 -3.49 -3.01
C MET A 314 14.92 -2.28 -3.60
N ALA A 315 14.87 -1.13 -2.95
CA ALA A 315 15.61 0.08 -3.38
C ALA A 315 17.12 0.04 -3.07
N HIS A 316 17.58 -0.86 -2.20
CA HIS A 316 18.96 -0.90 -1.69
C HIS A 316 19.69 -2.22 -1.99
N ALA A 317 19.05 -3.21 -2.61
CA ALA A 317 19.59 -4.55 -2.84
C ALA A 317 20.89 -4.59 -3.66
N ASN A 318 21.20 -3.53 -4.42
CA ASN A 318 22.42 -3.41 -5.22
C ASN A 318 23.51 -2.53 -4.57
N LYS A 319 23.33 -2.12 -3.31
CA LYS A 319 24.29 -1.27 -2.57
C LYS A 319 25.22 -2.11 -1.69
N ASP A 320 26.33 -1.51 -1.27
CA ASP A 320 27.33 -2.14 -0.40
C ASP A 320 26.76 -2.46 0.99
N GLU A 321 26.84 -3.75 1.36
CA GLU A 321 26.38 -4.31 2.64
C GLU A 321 27.09 -3.69 3.85
N GLN A 322 28.30 -3.15 3.67
CA GLN A 322 29.08 -2.52 4.74
C GLN A 322 28.39 -1.31 5.37
N SER A 323 27.48 -0.65 4.63
CA SER A 323 26.72 0.51 5.08
C SER A 323 25.45 0.18 5.87
N MET A 324 25.06 -1.10 5.91
CA MET A 324 23.79 -1.55 6.48
C MET A 324 23.90 -1.87 7.98
N ASN A 325 22.81 -1.72 8.73
CA ASN A 325 22.69 -2.33 10.05
C ASN A 325 22.33 -3.83 9.94
N GLU A 326 22.26 -4.52 11.07
CA GLU A 326 21.97 -5.97 11.11
C GLU A 326 20.60 -6.32 10.51
N ARG A 327 19.54 -5.60 10.90
CA ARG A 327 18.18 -5.83 10.36
C ARG A 327 18.10 -5.56 8.87
N GLN A 328 18.75 -4.50 8.40
CA GLN A 328 18.84 -4.15 6.98
C GLN A 328 19.53 -5.25 6.16
N ARG A 329 20.61 -5.85 6.68
CA ARG A 329 21.26 -7.01 6.04
C ARG A 329 20.33 -8.22 6.00
N GLU A 330 19.65 -8.52 7.10
CA GLU A 330 18.70 -9.63 7.18
C GLU A 330 17.56 -9.49 6.17
N VAL A 331 16.88 -8.34 6.15
CA VAL A 331 15.78 -8.06 5.23
C VAL A 331 16.26 -8.08 3.78
N THR A 332 17.44 -7.49 3.49
CA THR A 332 18.01 -7.53 2.13
C THR A 332 18.27 -8.97 1.69
N LYS A 333 18.77 -9.83 2.58
CA LYS A 333 18.94 -11.25 2.31
C LYS A 333 17.60 -11.95 2.04
N ILE A 334 16.56 -11.69 2.84
CA ILE A 334 15.20 -12.22 2.61
C ILE A 334 14.69 -11.80 1.22
N TYR A 335 14.79 -10.50 0.90
CA TYR A 335 14.38 -9.95 -0.39
C TYR A 335 15.11 -10.62 -1.55
N VAL A 336 16.46 -10.62 -1.55
CA VAL A 336 17.27 -11.18 -2.65
C VAL A 336 17.01 -12.67 -2.83
N GLN A 337 16.91 -13.44 -1.74
CA GLN A 337 16.63 -14.87 -1.80
C GLN A 337 15.26 -15.15 -2.42
N ARG A 338 14.21 -14.47 -1.94
CA ARG A 338 12.85 -14.66 -2.46
C ARG A 338 12.71 -14.17 -3.89
N HIS A 339 13.23 -12.97 -4.20
CA HIS A 339 13.22 -12.42 -5.56
C HIS A 339 13.85 -13.40 -6.54
N ARG A 340 15.08 -13.87 -6.26
CA ARG A 340 15.80 -14.83 -7.10
C ARG A 340 15.05 -16.14 -7.26
N ALA A 341 14.54 -16.71 -6.17
CA ALA A 341 13.81 -17.98 -6.18
C ALA A 341 12.50 -17.88 -6.98
N ASN A 342 11.83 -16.72 -6.96
CA ASN A 342 10.53 -16.51 -7.59
C ASN A 342 10.60 -15.82 -8.96
N LEU A 343 11.78 -15.57 -9.53
CA LEU A 343 11.93 -14.99 -10.88
C LEU A 343 11.15 -15.75 -11.95
N HIS A 344 11.00 -17.07 -11.80
CA HIS A 344 10.22 -17.89 -12.72
C HIS A 344 8.72 -17.56 -12.73
N LYS A 345 8.22 -16.81 -11.74
CA LYS A 345 6.84 -16.30 -11.71
C LYS A 345 6.70 -14.95 -12.41
N MET A 346 7.75 -14.12 -12.37
CA MET A 346 7.74 -12.73 -12.85
C MET A 346 8.20 -12.57 -14.30
N LYS A 347 9.09 -13.46 -14.76
CA LYS A 347 9.58 -13.47 -16.14
C LYS A 347 8.61 -14.23 -17.04
N GLU A 348 8.60 -13.84 -18.31
CA GLU A 348 7.90 -14.59 -19.36
C GLU A 348 8.29 -16.08 -19.35
N ILE A 349 7.37 -16.93 -19.80
CA ILE A 349 7.62 -18.37 -19.90
C ILE A 349 8.81 -18.57 -20.85
N PRO A 350 9.92 -19.18 -20.38
CA PRO A 350 11.09 -19.37 -21.23
C PRO A 350 10.75 -20.32 -22.38
N VAL A 351 10.98 -19.86 -23.61
CA VAL A 351 10.76 -20.65 -24.83
C VAL A 351 12.11 -21.19 -25.33
N CYS A 352 12.19 -22.51 -25.52
CA CYS A 352 13.32 -23.13 -26.19
C CYS A 352 13.35 -22.69 -27.66
N ARG A 353 14.28 -21.79 -28.01
CA ARG A 353 14.45 -21.30 -29.37
C ARG A 353 15.35 -22.25 -30.14
N ILE A 354 14.75 -23.04 -31.03
CA ILE A 354 15.48 -23.95 -31.91
C ILE A 354 16.26 -23.14 -32.97
N PRO A 355 17.59 -23.33 -33.10
CA PRO A 355 18.39 -22.70 -34.15
C PRO A 355 17.82 -22.97 -35.54
N LYS A 356 17.92 -21.98 -36.44
CA LYS A 356 17.29 -22.06 -37.77
C LYS A 356 17.91 -23.15 -38.65
N GLU A 357 19.22 -23.33 -38.51
CA GLU A 357 20.02 -24.35 -39.19
C GLU A 357 19.53 -25.78 -38.90
N PHE A 358 18.95 -26.04 -37.73
CA PHE A 358 18.39 -27.37 -37.39
C PHE A 358 17.04 -27.63 -38.05
N LYS A 359 16.44 -26.61 -38.69
CA LYS A 359 15.14 -26.70 -39.38
C LYS A 359 15.29 -26.70 -40.91
N GLN A 360 16.51 -26.69 -41.43
CA GLN A 360 16.74 -26.78 -42.87
C GLN A 360 16.59 -28.24 -43.30
N GLU A 361 15.69 -28.50 -44.25
CA GLU A 361 15.64 -29.79 -44.94
C GLU A 361 16.93 -29.96 -45.75
N LYS A 362 17.55 -31.14 -45.67
CA LYS A 362 18.66 -31.48 -46.56
C LYS A 362 18.08 -31.60 -47.97
N SER A 363 18.42 -30.63 -48.83
CA SER A 363 18.15 -30.66 -50.26
C SER A 363 18.93 -31.77 -50.96
#